data_AF-A0A3D5QCD2-F1
#
_entry.id   AF-A0A3D5QCD2-F1
#
_cell.length_a   1.000
_cell.length_b   1.000
_cell.length_c   1.000
_cell.angle_alpha   90.00
_cell.angle_beta   90.00
_cell.angle_gamma   90.00
#
_symmetry.space_group_name_H-M   'P 1'
#
loop_
_entity.id
_entity.type
_entity.pdbx_description
1 polymer ?
#
loop_
_entity_poly.entity_id
_entity_poly.type
_entity_poly.pdbx_seq_one_letter_code
_entity_poly.pdbx_strand_id
1 'polypeptide(L)'
;GENIYSSQIEEAINECDLVSDCAVVGVYDEKRGNSIAAYVVGKDENISLGELKDFIKNHPMIPVYKRPRYYRIIGELPMTATGKKQHYKLREQAKDDLDKGLLLR
;
A
#
# COMPACT_ATOMS: atom_id res chain seq x y z
N GLY A 1 -15.74 -6.92 9.23
CA GLY A 1 -16.42 -6.06 8.25
C GLY A 1 -15.50 -5.85 7.08
N GLU A 2 -15.52 -6.82 6.19
CA GLU A 2 -15.03 -6.88 4.81
C GLU A 2 -14.02 -5.80 4.33
N ASN A 3 -12.73 -6.16 4.40
CA ASN A 3 -11.59 -5.51 3.73
C ASN A 3 -11.66 -5.60 2.18
N ILE A 4 -12.84 -5.71 1.56
CA ILE A 4 -13.01 -5.96 0.12
C ILE A 4 -12.21 -4.94 -0.73
N TYR A 5 -12.07 -3.71 -0.24
CA TYR A 5 -11.32 -2.67 -0.93
C TYR A 5 -9.80 -2.87 -0.91
N SER A 6 -9.24 -3.38 0.19
CA SER A 6 -7.80 -3.65 0.28
C SER A 6 -7.39 -4.70 -0.74
N SER A 7 -8.15 -5.79 -0.85
CA SER A 7 -7.83 -6.90 -1.76
C SER A 7 -7.82 -6.46 -3.23
N GLN A 8 -8.81 -5.67 -3.67
CA GLN A 8 -8.86 -5.18 -5.06
C GLN A 8 -7.66 -4.28 -5.40
N ILE A 9 -7.25 -3.42 -4.45
CA ILE A 9 -6.13 -2.51 -4.66
C ILE A 9 -4.82 -3.29 -4.62
N GLU A 10 -4.68 -4.26 -3.71
CA GLU A 10 -3.52 -5.16 -3.65
C GLU A 10 -3.36 -5.97 -4.94
N GLU A 11 -4.45 -6.52 -5.46
CA GLU A 11 -4.44 -7.25 -6.73
C GLU A 11 -3.91 -6.36 -7.86
N ALA A 12 -4.49 -5.16 -8.02
CA ALA A 12 -4.01 -4.20 -9.01
C ALA A 12 -2.53 -3.79 -8.80
N ILE A 13 -2.08 -3.58 -7.57
CA ILE A 13 -0.66 -3.26 -7.30
C ILE A 13 0.25 -4.44 -7.67
N ASN A 14 -0.17 -5.68 -7.41
CA ASN A 14 0.60 -6.88 -7.74
C ASN A 14 0.62 -7.19 -9.25
N GLU A 15 -0.28 -6.60 -10.06
CA GLU A 15 -0.20 -6.64 -11.52
C GLU A 15 0.94 -5.77 -12.08
N CYS A 16 1.52 -4.87 -11.29
CA CYS A 16 2.65 -4.06 -11.70
C CYS A 16 3.95 -4.88 -11.70
N ASP A 17 4.65 -4.91 -12.84
CA ASP A 17 5.89 -5.69 -12.99
C ASP A 17 7.00 -5.31 -12.00
N LEU A 18 7.00 -4.10 -11.47
CA LEU A 18 7.98 -3.62 -10.50
C LEU A 18 7.75 -4.18 -9.08
N VAL A 19 6.55 -4.69 -8.80
CA VAL A 19 6.13 -5.10 -7.46
C VAL A 19 6.28 -6.61 -7.28
N SER A 20 6.92 -7.00 -6.18
CA SER A 20 7.02 -8.39 -5.73
C SER A 20 5.81 -8.79 -4.88
N ASP A 21 5.47 -7.94 -3.91
CA ASP A 21 4.29 -8.11 -3.06
C ASP A 21 3.84 -6.77 -2.47
N CYS A 22 2.61 -6.68 -2.00
CA CYS A 22 2.09 -5.48 -1.34
C CYS A 22 1.01 -5.77 -0.29
N ALA A 23 0.72 -4.77 0.54
CA ALA A 23 -0.42 -4.80 1.45
C ALA A 23 -1.01 -3.39 1.61
N VAL A 24 -2.34 -3.32 1.68
CA VAL A 24 -3.08 -2.06 1.69
C VAL A 24 -3.88 -1.93 2.97
N VAL A 25 -3.63 -0.85 3.71
CA VAL A 25 -4.28 -0.55 4.99
C VAL A 25 -4.83 0.87 5.01
N GLY A 26 -5.86 1.08 5.81
CA GLY A 26 -6.35 2.43 6.11
C GLY A 26 -5.49 3.09 7.18
N VAL A 27 -5.18 4.37 6.98
CA VAL A 27 -4.47 5.23 7.94
C VAL A 27 -5.31 6.48 8.21
N TYR A 28 -5.39 6.89 9.48
CA TYR A 28 -6.06 8.12 9.85
C TYR A 28 -5.07 9.29 9.72
N ASP A 29 -5.40 10.26 8.86
CA ASP A 29 -4.66 11.49 8.65
C ASP A 29 -5.49 12.65 9.22
N GLU A 30 -4.97 13.36 10.23
CA GLU A 30 -5.70 14.46 10.89
C GLU A 30 -6.18 15.55 9.93
N LYS A 31 -5.47 15.78 8.82
CA LYS A 31 -5.81 16.82 7.84
C LYS A 31 -6.84 16.35 6.82
N ARG A 32 -7.00 15.04 6.62
CA ARG A 32 -7.78 14.47 5.50
C ARG A 32 -8.77 13.38 5.91
N GLY A 33 -8.82 13.04 7.19
CA GLY A 33 -9.56 11.89 7.70
C GLY A 33 -8.94 10.57 7.24
N ASN A 34 -9.79 9.58 6.97
CA ASN A 34 -9.33 8.25 6.57
C ASN A 34 -8.70 8.26 5.17
N SER A 35 -7.45 7.84 5.08
CA SER A 35 -6.69 7.67 3.85
C SER A 35 -6.24 6.21 3.67
N ILE A 36 -5.82 5.87 2.46
CA ILE A 36 -5.31 4.53 2.11
C ILE A 36 -3.79 4.61 1.97
N ALA A 37 -3.09 3.70 2.65
CA ALA A 37 -1.65 3.50 2.56
C ALA A 37 -1.35 2.13 1.95
N ALA A 38 -0.46 2.10 0.95
CA ALA A 38 0.05 0.89 0.32
C ALA A 38 1.50 0.66 0.75
N TYR A 39 1.75 -0.49 1.37
CA TYR A 39 3.08 -1.00 1.64
C TYR A 39 3.49 -1.90 0.49
N VAL A 40 4.65 -1.64 -0.10
CA VAL A 40 5.06 -2.25 -1.35
C VAL A 40 6.47 -2.81 -1.19
N VAL A 41 6.63 -4.06 -1.57
CA VAL A 41 7.92 -4.73 -1.72
C VAL A 41 8.24 -4.74 -3.20
N GLY A 42 9.29 -4.04 -3.60
CA GLY A 42 9.77 -4.06 -4.98
C GLY A 42 10.42 -5.39 -5.34
N LYS A 43 10.41 -5.76 -6.62
CA LYS A 43 11.28 -6.84 -7.13
C LYS A 43 12.75 -6.42 -7.10
N ASP A 44 12.99 -5.14 -7.28
CA ASP A 44 14.30 -4.49 -7.19
C ASP A 44 14.33 -3.48 -6.04
N GLU A 45 15.51 -3.29 -5.46
CA GLU A 45 15.75 -2.29 -4.41
C GLU A 45 15.48 -0.84 -4.89
N ASN A 46 15.56 -0.61 -6.21
CA ASN A 46 15.41 0.69 -6.85
C ASN A 46 14.02 0.90 -7.47
N ILE A 47 12.98 0.25 -6.96
CA ILE A 47 11.60 0.44 -7.45
C ILE A 47 11.23 1.93 -7.52
N SER A 48 10.81 2.37 -8.69
CA SER A 48 10.35 3.73 -8.92
C SER A 48 8.92 3.91 -8.42
N LEU A 49 8.77 4.68 -7.34
CA LEU A 49 7.44 5.05 -6.85
C LEU A 49 6.64 5.85 -7.90
N GLY A 50 7.31 6.64 -8.73
CA GLY A 50 6.65 7.41 -9.79
C GLY A 50 5.97 6.51 -10.82
N GLU A 51 6.68 5.48 -11.27
CA GLU A 51 6.15 4.50 -12.24
C GLU A 51 5.01 3.68 -11.64
N LEU A 52 5.15 3.22 -10.39
CA LEU A 52 4.07 2.51 -9.69
C LEU A 52 2.81 3.38 -9.56
N LYS A 53 2.97 4.66 -9.20
CA LYS A 53 1.83 5.58 -9.08
C LYS A 53 1.17 5.84 -10.41
N ASP A 54 1.94 5.97 -11.50
CA ASP A 54 1.39 6.14 -12.84
C ASP A 54 0.64 4.89 -13.30
N PHE A 55 1.20 3.69 -13.04
CA PHE A 55 0.54 2.42 -13.29
C PHE A 55 -0.83 2.35 -12.60
N ILE A 56 -0.90 2.61 -11.29
CA ILE A 56 -2.16 2.61 -10.53
C ILE A 56 -3.12 3.72 -10.99
N LYS A 57 -2.59 4.87 -11.38
CA LYS A 57 -3.39 5.99 -11.91
C LYS A 57 -4.07 5.62 -13.23
N ASN A 58 -3.43 4.81 -14.05
CA ASN A 58 -3.95 4.36 -15.35
C ASN A 58 -4.67 3.01 -15.28
N HIS A 59 -4.69 2.34 -14.13
CA HIS A 59 -5.34 1.05 -13.96
C HIS A 59 -6.87 1.15 -14.11
N PRO A 60 -7.50 0.36 -15.01
CA PRO A 60 -8.92 0.50 -15.34
C PRO A 60 -9.86 0.13 -14.18
N MET A 61 -9.42 -0.78 -13.30
CA MET A 61 -10.22 -1.25 -12.17
C MET A 61 -10.08 -0.37 -10.91
N ILE A 62 -9.17 0.62 -10.91
CA ILE A 62 -8.89 1.47 -9.73
C ILE A 62 -9.35 2.92 -9.97
N PRO A 63 -10.59 3.26 -9.55
CA PRO A 63 -11.09 4.62 -9.65
C PRO A 63 -10.31 5.56 -8.72
N VAL A 64 -10.28 6.85 -9.06
CA VAL A 64 -9.47 7.88 -8.39
C VAL A 64 -9.63 7.87 -6.86
N TYR A 65 -10.85 7.69 -6.36
CA TYR A 65 -11.16 7.71 -4.93
C TYR A 65 -10.73 6.46 -4.17
N LYS A 66 -10.40 5.35 -4.87
CA LYS A 66 -9.86 4.12 -4.27
C LYS A 66 -8.34 4.05 -4.29
N ARG A 67 -7.66 4.99 -4.95
CA ARG A 67 -6.20 4.96 -5.08
C ARG A 67 -5.53 5.15 -3.72
N PRO A 68 -4.47 4.40 -3.40
CA PRO A 68 -3.63 4.71 -2.26
C PRO A 68 -3.17 6.16 -2.37
N ARG A 69 -3.38 6.90 -1.28
CA ARG A 69 -2.85 8.27 -1.14
C ARG A 69 -1.39 8.22 -0.71
N TYR A 70 -1.05 7.20 0.07
CA TYR A 70 0.25 7.01 0.66
C TYR A 70 0.84 5.70 0.16
N TYR A 71 2.15 5.71 -0.06
CA TYR A 71 2.93 4.57 -0.46
C TYR A 71 4.17 4.48 0.42
N ARG A 72 4.57 3.27 0.78
CA ARG A 72 5.82 3.02 1.47
C ARG A 72 6.51 1.81 0.85
N ILE A 73 7.73 2.03 0.37
CA ILE A 73 8.58 0.92 -0.05
C ILE A 73 9.22 0.31 1.19
N ILE A 74 9.08 -1.00 1.36
CA ILE A 74 9.66 -1.76 2.47
C ILE A 74 10.38 -3.00 1.93
N GLY A 75 11.33 -3.52 2.71
CA GLY A 75 12.07 -4.73 2.33
C GLY A 75 11.24 -6.01 2.44
N GLU A 76 10.32 -6.07 3.41
CA GLU A 76 9.47 -7.24 3.63
C GLU A 76 8.15 -6.86 4.30
N LEU A 77 7.09 -7.61 4.00
CA LEU A 77 5.80 -7.47 4.69
C LEU A 77 5.81 -8.28 6.00
N PRO A 78 5.16 -7.79 7.06
CA PRO A 78 4.96 -8.61 8.25
C PRO A 78 4.04 -9.78 7.91
N MET A 79 4.57 -11.00 8.03
CA MET A 79 3.85 -12.24 7.74
C MET A 79 3.74 -13.13 8.98
N THR A 80 2.70 -13.98 9.01
CA THR A 80 2.61 -15.08 9.97
C THR A 80 3.57 -16.21 9.60
N ALA A 81 3.84 -17.14 10.52
CA ALA A 81 4.57 -18.37 10.24
C ALA A 81 3.93 -19.24 9.13
N THR A 82 2.66 -18.99 8.80
CA THR A 82 1.91 -19.65 7.72
C THR A 82 1.88 -18.85 6.42
N GLY A 83 2.65 -17.77 6.30
CA GLY A 83 2.76 -16.94 5.09
C GLY A 83 1.59 -15.98 4.87
N LYS A 84 0.77 -15.70 5.88
CA LYS A 84 -0.34 -14.73 5.77
C LYS A 84 0.15 -13.33 6.14
N LYS A 85 -0.13 -12.34 5.28
CA LYS A 85 0.10 -10.93 5.56
C LYS A 85 -0.63 -10.50 6.84
N GLN A 86 0.05 -9.74 7.69
CA GLN A 86 -0.50 -9.24 8.95
C GLN A 86 -0.93 -7.78 8.80
N HIS A 87 -2.04 -7.54 8.11
CA HIS A 87 -2.60 -6.19 7.90
C HIS A 87 -2.84 -5.40 9.19
N TYR A 88 -3.11 -6.09 10.32
CA TYR A 88 -3.28 -5.42 11.60
C TYR A 88 -1.99 -4.71 12.05
N LYS A 89 -0.83 -5.37 11.92
CA LYS A 89 0.48 -4.77 12.26
C LYS A 89 0.79 -3.58 11.39
N LEU A 90 0.53 -3.70 10.07
CA LEU A 90 0.70 -2.60 9.14
C LEU A 90 -0.22 -1.42 9.45
N ARG A 91 -1.45 -1.68 9.92
CA ARG A 91 -2.39 -0.61 10.31
C ARG A 91 -1.90 0.14 11.54
N GLU A 92 -1.33 -0.56 12.53
CA GLU A 92 -0.69 0.05 13.69
C GLU A 92 0.54 0.86 13.27
N GLN A 93 1.36 0.30 12.38
CA GLN A 93 2.57 0.93 11.85
C GLN A 93 2.27 2.16 10.97
N ALA A 94 1.16 2.17 10.24
CA ALA A 94 0.81 3.25 9.32
C ALA A 94 0.64 4.60 10.01
N LYS A 95 0.16 4.61 11.26
CA LYS A 95 0.07 5.85 12.02
C LYS A 95 1.46 6.40 12.34
N ASP A 96 2.32 5.55 12.89
CA ASP A 96 3.71 5.90 13.23
C ASP A 96 4.51 6.33 12.00
N ASP A 97 4.33 5.64 10.87
CA ASP A 97 4.96 6.00 9.61
C ASP A 97 4.47 7.33 9.05
N LEU A 98 3.18 7.64 9.23
CA LEU A 98 2.61 8.92 8.82
C LEU A 98 3.21 10.06 9.65
N ASP A 99 3.25 9.90 10.98
CA ASP A 99 3.84 10.85 11.92
C ASP A 99 5.35 11.07 11.64
N LYS A 100 6.06 10.01 11.26
CA LYS A 100 7.49 10.07 10.88
C LYS A 100 7.74 10.55 9.45
N GLY A 101 6.71 10.79 8.65
CA GLY A 101 6.84 11.22 7.25
C GLY A 101 7.40 10.14 6.32
N LEU A 102 7.32 8.86 6.70
CA LEU A 102 7.79 7.71 5.91
C LEU A 102 6.77 7.29 4.83
N LEU A 103 5.53 7.76 4.95
CA LEU A 103 4.49 7.57 3.95
C LEU A 103 4.63 8.60 2.83
N LEU A 104 5.13 8.14 1.68
CA LEU A 104 5.33 8.95 0.48
C LEU A 104 4.00 9.18 -0.23
N ARG A 105 3.81 10.38 -0.78
CA ARG A 105 2.55 10.79 -1.39
C ARG A 105 2.62 10.88 -2.91
#